data_AF-A0A7C7QI85-F1
#
_entry.id   AF-A0A7C7QI85-F1
#
_cell.length_a   1.000
_cell.length_b   1.000
_cell.length_c   1.000
_cell.angle_alpha   90.00
_cell.angle_beta   90.00
_cell.angle_gamma   90.00
#
_symmetry.space_group_name_H-M   'P 1'
#
loop_
_entity.id
_entity.type
_entity.pdbx_description
1 polymer ?
#
loop_
_entity_poly.entity_id
_entity_poly.type
_entity_poly.pdbx_seq_one_letter_code
_entity_poly.pdbx_strand_id
1 'polypeptide(L)'
;MTLARRQFDSLVIGAGGGGLRAALQLATAEANVAVVSKVFPTRSHTVAAQGGINAALANVLPDNWHWHMYDTVKGSDYLGDQDAIEYMCRSASHLVYELEHAGVPFSRLDDGKIYQRPFGGQSQNFGGEQAARTCAAADRTGHAMLHTLYQQNIRAKTHFFDEYFAIDLIKDEEGFVQGALVLEIETGEPLLLEAKTTLIATGGAGQLFRTNTNARINTGDGMAMALRAGIPLQDMEFFQFHPTGIAGRGMLLTEGARGEGGYLINQDGERFMERYAPHAKDLASRDVVSRAIATEVREGRGCGPDGEYVLLKLDHLGREVLQKRLPGICDTIRTFLHLDPAEQPVPVFPTAHYTMGGIPTNRFGQVVVPVDQGEEVIPGLYAAGECACVSVHGANRLGGNSLLDIVVFGRAAGNDIIEYLRN
;
A
#
# COMPACT_ATOMS: atom_id res chain seq x y z
N MET A 1 -38.90 11.37 -1.63
CA MET A 1 -37.93 12.38 -1.16
C MET A 1 -37.12 12.83 -2.36
N THR A 2 -36.95 14.14 -2.55
CA THR A 2 -36.03 14.67 -3.57
C THR A 2 -34.64 14.72 -2.94
N LEU A 3 -33.69 13.91 -3.45
CA LEU A 3 -32.32 13.90 -2.95
C LEU A 3 -31.57 15.14 -3.46
N ALA A 4 -30.75 15.76 -2.60
CA ALA A 4 -29.84 16.83 -3.00
C ALA A 4 -28.82 16.29 -4.01
N ARG A 5 -28.37 17.13 -4.94
CA ARG A 5 -27.46 16.76 -6.03
C ARG A 5 -26.36 17.78 -6.19
N ARG A 6 -25.14 17.31 -6.48
CA ARG A 6 -24.01 18.16 -6.89
C ARG A 6 -23.26 17.50 -8.05
N GLN A 7 -22.78 18.32 -8.97
CA GLN A 7 -22.13 17.89 -10.21
C GLN A 7 -20.65 18.28 -10.22
N PHE A 8 -19.83 17.35 -10.69
CA PHE A 8 -18.38 17.49 -10.82
C PHE A 8 -17.90 16.89 -12.15
N ASP A 9 -16.70 17.24 -12.61
CA ASP A 9 -16.09 16.55 -13.75
C ASP A 9 -15.63 15.15 -13.34
N SER A 10 -15.06 15.03 -12.13
CA SER A 10 -14.57 13.76 -11.60
C SER A 10 -14.90 13.60 -10.11
N LEU A 11 -15.28 12.39 -9.74
CA LEU A 11 -15.50 11.95 -8.36
C LEU A 11 -14.40 10.97 -7.95
N VAL A 12 -13.64 11.28 -6.91
CA VAL A 12 -12.67 10.37 -6.28
C VAL A 12 -13.23 9.88 -4.96
N ILE A 13 -13.40 8.56 -4.82
CA ILE A 13 -13.90 7.92 -3.59
C ILE A 13 -12.73 7.31 -2.82
N GLY A 14 -12.30 8.02 -1.79
CA GLY A 14 -11.19 7.65 -0.91
C GLY A 14 -10.06 8.67 -0.95
N ALA A 15 -9.62 9.16 0.22
CA ALA A 15 -8.55 10.14 0.36
C ALA A 15 -7.25 9.53 0.94
N GLY A 16 -6.96 8.27 0.60
CA GLY A 16 -5.64 7.68 0.79
C GLY A 16 -4.63 8.19 -0.23
N GLY A 17 -3.40 7.66 -0.22
CA GLY A 17 -2.36 8.16 -1.14
C GLY A 17 -2.73 8.05 -2.62
N GLY A 18 -3.46 7.01 -3.03
CA GLY A 18 -3.89 6.82 -4.43
C GLY A 18 -4.91 7.86 -4.87
N GLY A 19 -5.98 8.00 -4.08
CA GLY A 19 -7.02 9.00 -4.34
C GLY A 19 -6.50 10.44 -4.27
N LEU A 20 -5.66 10.78 -3.29
CA LEU A 20 -5.04 12.10 -3.21
C LEU A 20 -4.07 12.37 -4.36
N ARG A 21 -3.34 11.35 -4.85
CA ARG A 21 -2.46 11.53 -6.01
C ARG A 21 -3.25 11.75 -7.30
N ALA A 22 -4.36 11.03 -7.48
CA ALA A 22 -5.27 11.22 -8.61
C ALA A 22 -5.93 12.60 -8.55
N ALA A 23 -6.53 12.95 -7.41
CA ALA A 23 -7.19 14.24 -7.21
C ALA A 23 -6.24 15.43 -7.43
N LEU A 24 -5.00 15.32 -6.97
CA LEU A 24 -3.97 16.34 -7.23
C LEU A 24 -3.69 16.49 -8.73
N GLN A 25 -3.59 15.39 -9.47
CA GLN A 25 -3.36 15.42 -10.92
C GLN A 25 -4.50 16.16 -11.63
N LEU A 26 -5.73 15.80 -11.29
CA LEU A 26 -6.96 16.33 -11.87
C LEU A 26 -7.14 17.82 -11.54
N ALA A 27 -6.99 18.20 -10.27
CA ALA A 27 -7.10 19.59 -9.82
C ALA A 27 -6.00 20.48 -10.43
N THR A 28 -4.78 19.96 -10.59
CA THR A 28 -3.69 20.68 -11.27
C THR A 28 -3.99 20.90 -12.75
N ALA A 29 -4.79 20.02 -13.36
CA ALA A 29 -5.30 20.17 -14.73
C ALA A 29 -6.62 20.96 -14.80
N GLU A 30 -6.99 21.66 -13.72
CA GLU A 30 -8.16 22.53 -13.61
C GLU A 30 -9.52 21.81 -13.77
N ALA A 31 -9.56 20.48 -13.61
CA ALA A 31 -10.82 19.75 -13.53
C ALA A 31 -11.56 20.06 -12.23
N ASN A 32 -12.89 20.11 -12.26
CA ASN A 32 -13.70 20.22 -11.05
C ASN A 32 -13.83 18.85 -10.37
N VAL A 33 -13.09 18.64 -9.27
CA VAL A 33 -12.96 17.33 -8.62
C VAL A 33 -13.59 17.31 -7.24
N ALA A 34 -14.45 16.33 -6.98
CA ALA A 34 -14.91 15.99 -5.64
C ALA A 34 -14.07 14.83 -5.07
N VAL A 35 -13.56 14.98 -3.84
CA VAL A 35 -12.94 13.87 -3.09
C VAL A 35 -13.82 13.53 -1.91
N VAL A 36 -14.39 12.33 -1.91
CA VAL A 36 -15.18 11.77 -0.81
C VAL A 36 -14.30 10.91 0.07
N SER A 37 -14.35 11.12 1.38
CA SER A 37 -13.63 10.26 2.32
C SER A 37 -14.43 10.06 3.60
N LYS A 38 -14.59 8.80 4.02
CA LYS A 38 -15.33 8.45 5.26
C LYS A 38 -14.59 8.80 6.56
N VAL A 39 -13.35 9.25 6.43
CA VAL A 39 -12.54 9.83 7.51
C VAL A 39 -11.81 11.04 6.98
N PHE A 40 -11.38 11.94 7.86
CA PHE A 40 -10.47 13.01 7.46
C PHE A 40 -9.24 12.45 6.69
N PRO A 41 -8.81 13.05 5.56
CA PRO A 41 -7.84 12.45 4.64
C PRO A 41 -6.57 11.89 5.27
N THR A 42 -5.97 12.59 6.23
CA THR A 42 -4.73 12.16 6.91
C THR A 42 -4.93 11.02 7.93
N ARG A 43 -6.16 10.53 8.09
CA ARG A 43 -6.52 9.34 8.88
C ARG A 43 -6.64 8.08 8.04
N SER A 44 -6.51 8.19 6.72
CA SER A 44 -6.45 7.05 5.80
C SER A 44 -5.30 6.09 6.17
N HIS A 45 -5.47 4.79 5.91
CA HIS A 45 -4.50 3.78 6.35
C HIS A 45 -3.08 3.96 5.78
N THR A 46 -2.93 4.66 4.65
CA THR A 46 -1.63 5.08 4.12
C THR A 46 -0.75 5.74 5.21
N VAL A 47 -1.33 6.46 6.18
CA VAL A 47 -0.60 7.11 7.28
C VAL A 47 0.22 6.13 8.12
N ALA A 48 -0.22 4.88 8.19
CA ALA A 48 0.40 3.83 8.99
C ALA A 48 1.50 3.07 8.24
N ALA A 49 1.75 3.35 6.95
CA ALA A 49 2.82 2.70 6.23
C ALA A 49 4.19 3.17 6.75
N GLN A 50 5.07 2.22 7.05
CA GLN A 50 6.33 2.49 7.77
C GLN A 50 7.55 2.44 6.82
N GLY A 51 7.81 1.27 6.25
CA GLY A 51 9.11 0.89 5.69
C GLY A 51 9.66 1.74 4.55
N GLY A 52 8.81 2.23 3.64
CA GLY A 52 9.22 3.12 2.57
C GLY A 52 8.57 2.84 1.22
N ILE A 53 9.10 3.49 0.18
CA ILE A 53 8.67 3.42 -1.22
C ILE A 53 9.85 2.99 -2.09
N ASN A 54 9.65 2.02 -2.97
CA ASN A 54 10.72 1.51 -3.83
C ASN A 54 10.96 2.43 -5.02
N ALA A 55 12.23 2.75 -5.31
CA ALA A 55 12.64 3.34 -6.56
C ALA A 55 14.12 3.04 -6.82
N ALA A 56 14.46 2.68 -8.06
CA ALA A 56 15.85 2.45 -8.47
C ALA A 56 16.59 3.79 -8.68
N LEU A 57 16.84 4.51 -7.57
CA LEU A 57 17.57 5.80 -7.57
C LEU A 57 19.09 5.62 -7.62
N ALA A 58 19.57 4.43 -7.25
CA ALA A 58 20.99 4.12 -7.12
C ALA A 58 21.77 5.09 -6.19
N ASN A 59 21.14 5.57 -5.11
CA ASN A 59 21.80 6.48 -4.16
C ASN A 59 22.73 5.75 -3.18
N VAL A 60 22.48 4.46 -2.93
CA VAL A 60 23.24 3.64 -1.95
C VAL A 60 24.09 2.57 -2.64
N LEU A 61 23.52 1.84 -3.59
CA LEU A 61 24.19 0.84 -4.42
C LEU A 61 23.81 1.09 -5.89
N PRO A 62 24.62 0.64 -6.87
CA PRO A 62 24.19 0.63 -8.28
C PRO A 62 22.82 -0.03 -8.42
N ASP A 63 21.92 0.53 -9.22
CA ASP A 63 20.58 -0.04 -9.38
C ASP A 63 20.06 0.17 -10.81
N ASN A 64 19.04 -0.60 -11.17
CA ASN A 64 18.40 -0.54 -12.47
C ASN A 64 16.91 -0.88 -12.30
N TRP A 65 16.02 -0.11 -12.92
CA TRP A 65 14.59 -0.38 -12.86
C TRP A 65 14.22 -1.77 -13.44
N HIS A 66 15.01 -2.33 -14.34
CA HIS A 66 14.83 -3.71 -14.82
C HIS A 66 15.06 -4.75 -13.71
N TRP A 67 15.96 -4.48 -12.75
CA TRP A 67 16.17 -5.38 -11.60
C TRP A 67 14.99 -5.29 -10.65
N HIS A 68 14.44 -4.09 -10.44
CA HIS A 68 13.20 -3.90 -9.68
C HIS A 68 12.00 -4.57 -10.38
N MET A 69 11.90 -4.49 -11.70
CA MET A 69 10.89 -5.21 -12.48
C MET A 69 11.03 -6.73 -12.28
N TYR A 70 12.24 -7.29 -12.44
CA TYR A 70 12.49 -8.71 -12.23
C TYR A 70 12.09 -9.17 -10.82
N ASP A 71 12.50 -8.42 -9.80
CA ASP A 71 12.15 -8.71 -8.41
C ASP A 71 10.63 -8.70 -8.21
N THR A 72 9.93 -7.75 -8.85
CA THR A 72 8.48 -7.62 -8.73
C THR A 72 7.75 -8.74 -9.46
N VAL A 73 8.17 -9.09 -10.69
CA VAL A 73 7.59 -10.22 -11.45
C VAL A 73 7.80 -11.53 -10.68
N LYS A 74 9.03 -11.82 -10.25
CA LYS A 74 9.32 -13.00 -9.42
C LYS A 74 8.55 -12.97 -8.11
N GLY A 75 8.51 -11.81 -7.45
CA GLY A 75 7.83 -11.62 -6.17
C GLY A 75 6.33 -11.87 -6.27
N SER A 76 5.71 -11.51 -7.39
CA SER A 76 4.30 -11.76 -7.70
C SER A 76 3.97 -13.23 -8.00
N ASP A 77 4.97 -14.11 -7.94
CA ASP A 77 4.91 -15.50 -8.36
C ASP A 77 4.43 -15.65 -9.82
N TYR A 78 4.90 -14.74 -10.68
CA TYR A 78 4.56 -14.67 -12.10
C TYR A 78 3.07 -14.48 -12.43
N LEU A 79 2.24 -14.17 -11.42
CA LEU A 79 0.83 -13.82 -11.60
C LEU A 79 0.63 -12.33 -11.90
N GLY A 80 1.63 -11.47 -11.64
CA GLY A 80 1.54 -10.05 -11.94
C GLY A 80 1.70 -9.72 -13.43
N ASP A 81 0.90 -8.77 -13.91
CA ASP A 81 0.88 -8.30 -15.29
C ASP A 81 2.13 -7.50 -15.62
N GLN A 82 2.97 -8.05 -16.50
CA GLN A 82 4.33 -7.54 -16.67
C GLN A 82 4.38 -6.16 -17.35
N ASP A 83 3.38 -5.79 -18.15
CA ASP A 83 3.30 -4.45 -18.74
C ASP A 83 2.96 -3.38 -17.69
N ALA A 84 2.09 -3.70 -16.72
CA ALA A 84 1.82 -2.86 -15.57
C ALA A 84 3.02 -2.79 -14.61
N ILE A 85 3.71 -3.91 -14.37
CA ILE A 85 4.93 -3.94 -13.55
C ILE A 85 6.04 -3.12 -14.21
N GLU A 86 6.23 -3.26 -15.53
CA GLU A 86 7.18 -2.44 -16.30
C GLU A 86 6.85 -0.96 -16.12
N TYR A 87 5.58 -0.56 -16.34
CA TYR A 87 5.13 0.81 -16.18
C TYR A 87 5.43 1.36 -14.78
N MET A 88 5.15 0.57 -13.74
CA MET A 88 5.39 0.94 -12.35
C MET A 88 6.88 1.12 -12.04
N CYS A 89 7.71 0.11 -12.35
CA CYS A 89 9.14 0.14 -12.03
C CYS A 89 9.89 1.21 -12.83
N ARG A 90 9.54 1.40 -14.10
CA ARG A 90 10.14 2.44 -14.96
C ARG A 90 9.80 3.85 -14.52
N SER A 91 8.59 4.06 -13.99
CA SER A 91 8.13 5.38 -13.52
C SER A 91 8.65 5.74 -12.12
N ALA A 92 9.04 4.75 -11.32
CA ALA A 92 9.30 4.91 -9.89
C ALA A 92 10.27 6.04 -9.54
N SER A 93 11.44 6.10 -10.18
CA SER A 93 12.48 7.08 -9.84
C SER A 93 12.01 8.52 -10.07
N HIS A 94 11.34 8.79 -11.20
CA HIS A 94 10.81 10.11 -11.50
C HIS A 94 9.76 10.54 -10.47
N LEU A 95 8.85 9.63 -10.09
CA LEU A 95 7.77 9.93 -9.16
C LEU A 95 8.25 10.10 -7.72
N VAL A 96 9.30 9.39 -7.30
CA VAL A 96 9.90 9.63 -5.99
C VAL A 96 10.55 11.02 -5.92
N TYR A 97 11.20 11.49 -6.99
CA TYR A 97 11.67 12.87 -7.04
C TYR A 97 10.51 13.87 -7.08
N GLU A 98 9.41 13.57 -7.76
CA GLU A 98 8.21 14.41 -7.74
C GLU A 98 7.65 14.57 -6.31
N LEU A 99 7.60 13.48 -5.53
CA LEU A 99 7.23 13.51 -4.12
C LEU A 99 8.21 14.33 -3.27
N GLU A 100 9.51 14.22 -3.52
CA GLU A 100 10.53 14.98 -2.81
C GLU A 100 10.39 16.48 -3.10
N HIS A 101 10.21 16.88 -4.36
CA HIS A 101 9.94 18.26 -4.76
C HIS A 101 8.60 18.79 -4.22
N ALA A 102 7.61 17.90 -4.02
CA ALA A 102 6.37 18.23 -3.35
C ALA A 102 6.53 18.44 -1.83
N GLY A 103 7.70 18.10 -1.27
CA GLY A 103 8.04 18.33 0.14
C GLY A 103 7.98 17.10 1.03
N VAL A 104 7.99 15.87 0.48
CA VAL A 104 8.10 14.67 1.32
C VAL A 104 9.47 14.67 2.02
N PRO A 105 9.52 14.66 3.37
CA PRO A 105 10.77 14.76 4.14
C PRO A 105 11.50 13.41 4.21
N PHE A 106 11.98 12.91 3.06
CA PHE A 106 12.83 11.72 3.04
C PHE A 106 14.08 11.91 3.90
N SER A 107 14.47 10.85 4.60
CA SER A 107 15.76 10.80 5.29
C SER A 107 16.90 10.95 4.28
N ARG A 108 18.04 11.47 4.73
CA ARG A 108 19.17 11.78 3.85
C ARG A 108 20.40 10.92 4.15
N LEU A 109 21.19 10.73 3.10
CA LEU A 109 22.59 10.34 3.18
C LEU A 109 23.45 11.59 3.49
N ASP A 110 24.72 11.37 3.81
CA ASP A 110 25.65 12.47 4.13
C ASP A 110 25.89 13.40 2.94
N ASP A 111 25.70 12.91 1.70
CA ASP A 111 25.78 13.69 0.45
C ASP A 111 24.49 14.45 0.11
N GLY A 112 23.47 14.40 0.98
CA GLY A 112 22.19 15.08 0.80
C GLY A 112 21.18 14.35 -0.09
N LYS A 113 21.52 13.19 -0.66
CA LYS A 113 20.57 12.38 -1.44
C LYS A 113 19.58 11.65 -0.54
N ILE A 114 18.49 11.18 -1.16
CA ILE A 114 17.46 10.36 -0.49
C ILE A 114 18.10 9.05 0.00
N TYR A 115 17.97 8.80 1.30
CA TYR A 115 18.37 7.54 1.94
C TYR A 115 17.50 6.38 1.44
N GLN A 116 18.16 5.26 1.13
CA GLN A 116 17.52 4.00 0.75
C GLN A 116 17.99 2.88 1.68
N ARG A 117 17.09 1.95 2.02
CA ARG A 117 17.39 0.79 2.88
C ARG A 117 17.11 -0.55 2.20
N PRO A 118 17.76 -1.65 2.63
CA PRO A 118 17.38 -3.00 2.22
C PRO A 118 15.95 -3.34 2.62
N PHE A 119 15.31 -4.21 1.83
CA PHE A 119 13.96 -4.70 2.09
C PHE A 119 13.78 -6.09 1.48
N GLY A 120 12.70 -6.77 1.85
CA GLY A 120 12.43 -8.14 1.43
C GLY A 120 12.28 -8.27 -0.08
N GLY A 121 12.94 -9.28 -0.67
CA GLY A 121 12.82 -9.62 -2.09
C GLY A 121 13.47 -8.63 -3.06
N GLN A 122 14.47 -7.86 -2.62
CA GLN A 122 15.20 -6.90 -3.46
C GLN A 122 16.59 -7.41 -3.82
N SER A 123 16.91 -7.47 -5.11
CA SER A 123 18.20 -7.95 -5.62
C SER A 123 18.80 -7.04 -6.70
N GLN A 124 20.12 -7.10 -6.86
CA GLN A 124 20.84 -6.58 -8.02
C GLN A 124 21.01 -7.68 -9.06
N ASN A 125 21.25 -7.31 -10.32
CA ASN A 125 21.63 -8.25 -11.39
C ASN A 125 20.66 -9.45 -11.55
N PHE A 126 19.35 -9.20 -11.53
CA PHE A 126 18.32 -10.23 -11.76
C PHE A 126 18.38 -11.42 -10.78
N GLY A 127 18.44 -11.15 -9.47
CA GLY A 127 18.44 -12.19 -8.43
C GLY A 127 19.79 -12.47 -7.79
N GLY A 128 20.78 -11.58 -8.00
CA GLY A 128 22.08 -11.64 -7.34
C GLY A 128 22.05 -11.06 -5.92
N GLU A 129 23.05 -10.25 -5.59
CA GLU A 129 23.22 -9.68 -4.25
C GLU A 129 22.05 -8.79 -3.80
N GLN A 130 21.90 -8.63 -2.49
CA GLN A 130 20.85 -7.80 -1.88
C GLN A 130 20.92 -6.35 -2.39
N ALA A 131 19.78 -5.83 -2.87
CA ALA A 131 19.65 -4.41 -3.20
C ALA A 131 19.15 -3.57 -2.02
N ALA A 132 19.32 -2.25 -2.11
CA ALA A 132 18.84 -1.28 -1.12
C ALA A 132 18.13 -0.13 -1.84
N ARG A 133 16.87 -0.34 -2.22
CA ARG A 133 16.12 0.62 -3.06
C ARG A 133 14.89 1.25 -2.42
N THR A 134 14.64 0.92 -1.15
CA THR A 134 13.47 1.44 -0.42
C THR A 134 13.77 2.81 0.16
N CYS A 135 13.25 3.86 -0.48
CA CYS A 135 13.35 5.25 -0.05
C CYS A 135 12.49 5.46 1.21
N ALA A 136 13.04 6.06 2.25
CA ALA A 136 12.37 6.10 3.55
C ALA A 136 12.47 7.45 4.27
N ALA A 137 11.42 7.81 4.99
CA ALA A 137 11.40 8.91 5.97
C ALA A 137 11.35 8.30 7.37
N ALA A 138 12.53 7.95 7.90
CA ALA A 138 12.65 7.00 9.02
C ALA A 138 11.73 5.79 8.77
N ASP A 139 10.97 5.33 9.77
CA ASP A 139 9.94 4.31 9.65
C ASP A 139 8.52 4.89 9.66
N ARG A 140 8.35 6.11 9.12
CA ARG A 140 7.08 6.85 9.05
C ARG A 140 6.79 7.37 7.64
N THR A 141 7.21 6.62 6.61
CA THR A 141 7.16 7.09 5.22
C THR A 141 5.74 7.34 4.73
N GLY A 142 4.78 6.49 5.12
CA GLY A 142 3.37 6.66 4.80
C GLY A 142 2.77 7.92 5.42
N HIS A 143 3.10 8.21 6.68
CA HIS A 143 2.72 9.45 7.34
C HIS A 143 3.25 10.68 6.59
N ALA A 144 4.55 10.69 6.29
CA ALA A 144 5.19 11.76 5.54
C ALA A 144 4.52 11.98 4.17
N MET A 145 4.34 10.92 3.38
CA MET A 145 3.71 10.99 2.06
C MET A 145 2.26 11.46 2.11
N LEU A 146 1.44 10.91 3.01
CA LEU A 146 0.02 11.24 3.07
C LEU A 146 -0.21 12.70 3.46
N HIS A 147 0.55 13.20 4.45
CA HIS A 147 0.47 14.60 4.85
C HIS A 147 0.92 15.55 3.72
N THR A 148 2.02 15.24 3.02
CA THR A 148 2.47 16.05 1.89
C THR A 148 1.45 16.05 0.75
N LEU A 149 0.91 14.90 0.36
CA LEU A 149 -0.12 14.81 -0.69
C LEU A 149 -1.38 15.61 -0.32
N TYR A 150 -1.81 15.54 0.95
CA TYR A 150 -2.93 16.34 1.44
C TYR A 150 -2.63 17.85 1.35
N GLN A 151 -1.46 18.29 1.80
CA GLN A 151 -1.02 19.69 1.68
C GLN A 151 -1.01 20.19 0.23
N GLN A 152 -0.54 19.36 -0.71
CA GLN A 152 -0.55 19.71 -2.13
C GLN A 152 -1.98 19.79 -2.69
N ASN A 153 -2.91 18.94 -2.26
CA ASN A 153 -4.32 19.06 -2.66
C ASN A 153 -4.98 20.34 -2.12
N ILE A 154 -4.66 20.76 -0.89
CA ILE A 154 -5.11 22.06 -0.36
C ILE A 154 -4.57 23.21 -1.22
N ARG A 155 -3.29 23.16 -1.63
CA ARG A 155 -2.69 24.13 -2.55
C ARG A 155 -3.39 24.14 -3.90
N ALA A 156 -3.76 22.96 -4.42
CA ALA A 156 -4.48 22.79 -5.69
C ALA A 156 -5.98 23.10 -5.58
N LYS A 157 -6.50 23.40 -4.39
CA LYS A 157 -7.91 23.71 -4.11
C LYS A 157 -8.89 22.58 -4.49
N THR A 158 -8.47 21.34 -4.29
CA THR A 158 -9.34 20.16 -4.43
C THR A 158 -10.56 20.29 -3.49
N HIS A 159 -11.76 19.96 -3.99
CA HIS A 159 -13.00 20.05 -3.19
C HIS A 159 -13.21 18.76 -2.39
N PHE A 160 -13.10 18.85 -1.06
CA PHE A 160 -13.26 17.70 -0.16
C PHE A 160 -14.68 17.60 0.42
N PHE A 161 -15.16 16.36 0.50
CA PHE A 161 -16.30 15.91 1.29
C PHE A 161 -15.74 15.01 2.39
N ASP A 162 -15.26 15.66 3.45
CA ASP A 162 -14.67 14.98 4.61
C ASP A 162 -15.75 14.37 5.49
N GLU A 163 -15.54 13.12 5.90
CA GLU A 163 -16.50 12.33 6.69
C GLU A 163 -17.84 12.09 5.96
N TYR A 164 -17.72 11.76 4.67
CA TYR A 164 -18.82 11.25 3.85
C TYR A 164 -18.60 9.77 3.53
N PHE A 165 -19.61 8.94 3.78
CA PHE A 165 -19.58 7.52 3.49
C PHE A 165 -20.20 7.24 2.12
N ALA A 166 -19.42 6.73 1.16
CA ALA A 166 -19.95 6.29 -0.12
C ALA A 166 -20.73 4.97 0.05
N ILE A 167 -22.01 4.99 -0.31
CA ILE A 167 -22.91 3.84 -0.16
C ILE A 167 -22.80 2.93 -1.37
N ASP A 168 -23.11 3.47 -2.56
CA ASP A 168 -23.11 2.73 -3.82
C ASP A 168 -22.89 3.65 -5.03
N LEU A 169 -22.40 3.03 -6.11
CA LEU A 169 -22.28 3.67 -7.42
C LEU A 169 -23.67 3.89 -8.02
N ILE A 170 -23.85 5.03 -8.69
CA ILE A 170 -25.05 5.34 -9.46
C ILE A 170 -24.79 4.91 -10.90
N LYS A 171 -25.73 4.17 -11.49
CA LYS A 171 -25.70 3.78 -12.90
C LYS A 171 -26.88 4.38 -13.66
N ASP A 172 -26.68 4.70 -14.92
CA ASP A 172 -27.78 5.00 -15.84
C ASP A 172 -28.45 3.72 -16.38
N GLU A 173 -29.44 3.89 -17.26
CA GLU A 173 -30.19 2.79 -17.88
C GLU A 173 -29.34 1.91 -18.80
N GLU A 174 -28.24 2.46 -19.34
CA GLU A 174 -27.28 1.75 -20.20
C GLU A 174 -26.20 1.03 -19.37
N GLY A 175 -26.15 1.29 -18.05
CA GLY A 175 -25.25 0.65 -17.11
C GLY A 175 -23.96 1.42 -16.83
N PHE A 176 -23.78 2.61 -17.39
CA PHE A 176 -22.59 3.43 -17.14
C PHE A 176 -22.64 4.09 -15.77
N VAL A 177 -21.48 4.20 -15.13
CA VAL A 177 -21.36 4.82 -13.81
C VAL A 177 -21.43 6.34 -13.93
N GLN A 178 -22.40 6.94 -13.24
CA GLN A 178 -22.68 8.38 -13.27
C GLN A 178 -22.32 9.10 -11.96
N GLY A 179 -21.60 8.42 -11.05
CA GLY A 179 -21.20 8.94 -9.75
C GLY A 179 -21.56 8.01 -8.60
N ALA A 180 -21.88 8.57 -7.42
CA ALA A 180 -22.21 7.78 -6.23
C ALA A 180 -23.25 8.45 -5.32
N LEU A 181 -24.01 7.61 -4.62
CA LEU A 181 -24.78 8.02 -3.45
C LEU A 181 -23.84 8.03 -2.25
N VAL A 182 -23.78 9.16 -1.55
CA VAL A 182 -22.99 9.33 -0.34
C VAL A 182 -23.87 9.75 0.83
N LEU A 183 -23.42 9.45 2.05
CA LEU A 183 -24.06 9.84 3.30
C LEU A 183 -23.11 10.73 4.08
N GLU A 184 -23.53 11.94 4.42
CA GLU A 184 -22.79 12.80 5.35
C GLU A 184 -22.89 12.19 6.76
N ILE A 185 -21.75 11.86 7.37
CA ILE A 185 -21.73 11.17 8.67
C ILE A 185 -22.23 12.10 9.79
N GLU A 186 -21.94 13.41 9.70
CA GLU A 186 -22.33 14.40 10.72
C GLU A 186 -23.85 14.59 10.80
N THR A 187 -24.51 14.72 9.66
CA THR A 187 -25.93 15.09 9.58
C THR A 187 -26.85 13.89 9.32
N GLY A 188 -26.31 12.81 8.75
CA GLY A 188 -27.09 11.68 8.23
C GLY A 188 -27.82 12.00 6.93
N GLU A 189 -27.52 13.12 6.27
CA GLU A 189 -28.18 13.51 5.03
C GLU A 189 -27.56 12.78 3.81
N PRO A 190 -28.40 12.17 2.94
CA PRO A 190 -27.93 11.57 1.70
C PRO A 190 -27.71 12.64 0.62
N LEU A 191 -26.64 12.49 -0.15
CA LEU A 191 -26.28 13.36 -1.27
C LEU A 191 -25.95 12.52 -2.50
N LEU A 192 -26.48 12.92 -3.65
CA LEU A 192 -26.06 12.38 -4.94
C LEU A 192 -24.91 13.22 -5.48
N LEU A 193 -23.76 12.60 -5.69
CA LEU A 193 -22.63 13.19 -6.39
C LEU A 193 -22.60 12.64 -7.80
N GLU A 194 -22.91 13.48 -8.79
CA GLU A 194 -22.89 13.16 -10.21
C GLU A 194 -21.54 13.57 -10.80
N ALA A 195 -20.92 12.68 -11.58
CA ALA A 195 -19.65 12.96 -12.24
C ALA A 195 -19.49 12.18 -13.56
N LYS A 196 -18.79 12.78 -14.54
CA LYS A 196 -18.47 12.14 -15.82
C LYS A 196 -17.51 10.96 -15.66
N THR A 197 -16.68 11.01 -14.62
CA THR A 197 -15.75 9.94 -14.25
C THR A 197 -15.80 9.70 -12.75
N THR A 198 -15.62 8.44 -12.34
CA THR A 198 -15.54 8.02 -10.93
C THR A 198 -14.30 7.16 -10.71
N LEU A 199 -13.45 7.53 -9.75
CA LEU A 199 -12.27 6.79 -9.35
C LEU A 199 -12.43 6.23 -7.93
N ILE A 200 -12.32 4.91 -7.78
CA ILE A 200 -12.39 4.20 -6.50
C ILE A 200 -10.98 4.02 -5.94
N ALA A 201 -10.71 4.59 -4.76
CA ALA A 201 -9.42 4.53 -4.06
C ALA A 201 -9.62 4.25 -2.55
N THR A 202 -10.47 3.26 -2.25
CA THR A 202 -11.02 3.01 -0.90
C THR A 202 -10.14 2.16 0.02
N GLY A 203 -9.01 1.64 -0.49
CA GLY A 203 -8.09 0.79 0.27
C GLY A 203 -8.54 -0.66 0.41
N GLY A 204 -7.82 -1.46 1.20
CA GLY A 204 -8.05 -2.89 1.33
C GLY A 204 -9.16 -3.32 2.31
N ALA A 205 -9.21 -4.63 2.55
CA ALA A 205 -10.24 -5.31 3.35
C ALA A 205 -9.66 -6.10 4.55
N GLY A 206 -8.61 -5.61 5.20
CA GLY A 206 -7.96 -6.31 6.32
C GLY A 206 -8.89 -6.64 7.51
N GLN A 207 -9.99 -5.90 7.69
CA GLN A 207 -10.97 -6.18 8.76
C GLN A 207 -11.76 -7.49 8.55
N LEU A 208 -11.58 -8.20 7.43
CA LEU A 208 -12.05 -9.58 7.27
C LEU A 208 -11.38 -10.56 8.25
N PHE A 209 -10.18 -10.24 8.74
CA PHE A 209 -9.42 -11.08 9.64
C PHE A 209 -9.49 -10.60 11.09
N ARG A 210 -9.64 -11.55 12.02
CA ARG A 210 -9.65 -11.29 13.47
C ARG A 210 -8.41 -10.50 13.92
N THR A 211 -7.24 -10.91 13.46
CA THR A 211 -5.96 -10.25 13.75
C THR A 211 -5.38 -9.74 12.45
N ASN A 212 -5.27 -8.42 12.34
CA ASN A 212 -4.77 -7.75 11.16
C ASN A 212 -4.00 -6.49 11.56
N THR A 213 -3.14 -6.00 10.66
CA THR A 213 -2.41 -4.74 10.85
C THR A 213 -3.23 -3.50 10.46
N ASN A 214 -4.41 -3.70 9.88
CA ASN A 214 -5.15 -2.67 9.18
C ASN A 214 -5.90 -1.77 10.17
N ALA A 215 -6.11 -0.53 9.77
CA ALA A 215 -7.01 0.34 10.53
C ALA A 215 -8.45 -0.21 10.49
N ARG A 216 -9.27 0.18 11.47
CA ARG A 216 -10.68 -0.24 11.55
C ARG A 216 -11.53 0.17 10.35
N ILE A 217 -11.03 1.11 9.55
CA ILE A 217 -11.67 1.62 8.35
C ILE A 217 -11.41 0.78 7.08
N ASN A 218 -10.51 -0.21 7.11
CA ASN A 218 -10.18 -1.05 5.96
C ASN A 218 -11.18 -2.20 5.81
N THR A 219 -12.38 -1.85 5.34
CA THR A 219 -13.57 -2.71 5.30
C THR A 219 -13.94 -3.19 3.90
N GLY A 220 -13.16 -2.84 2.87
CA GLY A 220 -13.40 -3.28 1.50
C GLY A 220 -14.58 -2.61 0.80
N ASP A 221 -14.95 -1.39 1.21
CA ASP A 221 -16.18 -0.73 0.76
C ASP A 221 -16.25 -0.55 -0.76
N GLY A 222 -15.16 -0.12 -1.41
CA GLY A 222 -15.14 0.07 -2.87
C GLY A 222 -15.24 -1.24 -3.65
N MET A 223 -14.58 -2.29 -3.17
CA MET A 223 -14.72 -3.63 -3.74
C MET A 223 -16.16 -4.14 -3.60
N ALA A 224 -16.82 -3.86 -2.48
CA ALA A 224 -18.21 -4.21 -2.26
C ALA A 224 -19.17 -3.40 -3.15
N MET A 225 -18.91 -2.10 -3.36
CA MET A 225 -19.66 -1.27 -4.31
C MET A 225 -19.52 -1.79 -5.75
N ALA A 226 -18.30 -2.16 -6.15
CA ALA A 226 -18.05 -2.75 -7.47
C ALA A 226 -18.84 -4.05 -7.69
N LEU A 227 -18.81 -4.97 -6.71
CA LEU A 227 -19.60 -6.21 -6.77
C LEU A 227 -21.11 -5.94 -6.88
N ARG A 228 -21.65 -5.02 -6.08
CA ARG A 228 -23.07 -4.64 -6.17
C ARG A 228 -23.43 -3.97 -7.49
N ALA A 229 -22.47 -3.30 -8.13
CA ALA A 229 -22.63 -2.75 -9.46
C ALA A 229 -22.54 -3.81 -10.58
N GLY A 230 -22.21 -5.06 -10.27
CA GLY A 230 -22.06 -6.15 -11.23
C GLY A 230 -20.64 -6.31 -11.79
N ILE A 231 -19.65 -5.66 -11.17
CA ILE A 231 -18.25 -5.69 -11.59
C ILE A 231 -17.55 -6.82 -10.81
N PRO A 232 -16.89 -7.78 -11.49
CA PRO A 232 -16.17 -8.84 -10.81
C PRO A 232 -14.95 -8.29 -10.05
N LEU A 233 -14.48 -9.05 -9.07
CA LEU A 233 -13.19 -8.82 -8.42
C LEU A 233 -12.20 -9.89 -8.89
N GLN A 234 -10.93 -9.55 -8.87
CA GLN A 234 -9.82 -10.40 -9.30
C GLN A 234 -8.91 -10.75 -8.11
N ASP A 235 -8.32 -11.94 -8.11
CA ASP A 235 -7.25 -12.39 -7.19
C ASP A 235 -7.58 -12.28 -5.69
N MET A 236 -8.85 -12.37 -5.31
CA MET A 236 -9.33 -12.10 -3.95
C MET A 236 -8.85 -13.13 -2.91
N GLU A 237 -8.46 -14.32 -3.34
CA GLU A 237 -7.85 -15.35 -2.48
C GLU A 237 -6.43 -14.97 -2.03
N PHE A 238 -5.77 -14.05 -2.74
CA PHE A 238 -4.42 -13.61 -2.41
C PHE A 238 -4.49 -12.50 -1.36
N PHE A 239 -4.34 -12.93 -0.09
CA PHE A 239 -4.17 -12.05 1.06
C PHE A 239 -2.76 -12.17 1.62
N GLN A 240 -2.04 -11.05 1.72
CA GLN A 240 -0.69 -11.06 2.26
C GLN A 240 -0.73 -11.01 3.78
N PHE A 241 -0.04 -11.96 4.39
CA PHE A 241 0.31 -11.94 5.79
C PHE A 241 1.70 -11.30 5.93
N HIS A 242 1.79 -10.21 6.69
CA HIS A 242 3.09 -9.62 7.00
C HIS A 242 3.79 -10.47 8.06
N PRO A 243 5.08 -10.80 7.90
CA PRO A 243 5.76 -11.72 8.82
C PRO A 243 5.79 -11.24 10.27
N THR A 244 5.93 -9.93 10.47
CA THR A 244 6.21 -9.33 11.77
C THR A 244 5.08 -8.42 12.28
N GLY A 245 3.88 -8.95 12.43
CA GLY A 245 2.87 -8.33 13.29
C GLY A 245 3.14 -8.68 14.75
N ILE A 246 2.89 -7.75 15.69
CA ILE A 246 3.01 -8.03 17.12
C ILE A 246 2.09 -9.20 17.48
N ALA A 247 2.66 -10.27 18.03
CA ALA A 247 1.91 -11.48 18.37
C ALA A 247 0.71 -11.16 19.29
N GLY A 248 -0.45 -11.75 18.98
CA GLY A 248 -1.69 -11.53 19.73
C GLY A 248 -2.34 -10.14 19.58
N ARG A 249 -1.66 -9.13 19.00
CA ARG A 249 -2.18 -7.75 18.89
C ARG A 249 -2.33 -7.25 17.45
N GLY A 250 -1.53 -7.75 16.52
CA GLY A 250 -1.62 -7.47 15.09
C GLY A 250 -0.99 -6.16 14.60
N MET A 251 -0.51 -5.28 15.48
CA MET A 251 0.18 -4.05 15.05
C MET A 251 1.45 -4.35 14.25
N LEU A 252 1.65 -3.62 13.16
CA LEU A 252 2.79 -3.82 12.26
C LEU A 252 4.12 -3.39 12.89
N LEU A 253 5.12 -4.27 12.82
CA LEU A 253 6.53 -3.90 12.91
C LEU A 253 7.15 -3.97 11.52
N THR A 254 7.66 -2.84 11.03
CA THR A 254 8.20 -2.71 9.68
C THR A 254 9.20 -3.80 9.32
N GLU A 255 9.10 -4.32 8.09
CA GLU A 255 10.13 -5.15 7.48
C GLU A 255 11.48 -4.43 7.36
N GLY A 256 11.47 -3.09 7.43
CA GLY A 256 12.69 -2.30 7.58
C GLY A 256 13.50 -2.69 8.82
N ALA A 257 12.90 -3.24 9.87
CA ALA A 257 13.64 -3.74 11.03
C ALA A 257 14.60 -4.87 10.66
N ARG A 258 14.16 -5.77 9.76
CA ARG A 258 15.01 -6.80 9.15
C ARG A 258 15.98 -6.21 8.13
N GLY A 259 15.53 -5.20 7.39
CA GLY A 259 16.36 -4.44 6.44
C GLY A 259 17.56 -3.73 7.08
N GLU A 260 17.41 -3.23 8.32
CA GLU A 260 18.51 -2.65 9.11
C GLU A 260 19.40 -3.71 9.78
N GLY A 261 19.11 -5.01 9.61
CA GLY A 261 19.90 -6.12 10.14
C GLY A 261 19.26 -6.89 11.29
N GLY A 262 18.02 -6.60 11.66
CA GLY A 262 17.24 -7.46 12.56
C GLY A 262 16.97 -8.84 11.96
N TYR A 263 16.76 -9.84 12.81
CA TYR A 263 16.50 -11.21 12.36
C TYR A 263 15.55 -11.96 13.28
N LEU A 264 14.95 -13.03 12.75
CA LEU A 264 13.98 -13.87 13.45
C LEU A 264 14.67 -15.05 14.13
N ILE A 265 14.28 -15.34 15.37
CA ILE A 265 14.73 -16.52 16.12
C ILE A 265 13.55 -17.30 16.70
N ASN A 266 13.71 -18.62 16.80
CA ASN A 266 12.76 -19.53 17.45
C ASN A 266 13.09 -19.74 18.94
N GLN A 267 12.40 -20.64 19.64
CA GLN A 267 12.62 -20.87 21.08
C GLN A 267 14.02 -21.39 21.42
N ASP A 268 14.65 -22.08 20.47
CA ASP A 268 15.99 -22.65 20.62
C ASP A 268 17.10 -21.59 20.37
N GLY A 269 16.70 -20.36 20.05
CA GLY A 269 17.60 -19.28 19.64
C GLY A 269 18.14 -19.43 18.21
N GLU A 270 17.61 -20.36 17.42
CA GLU A 270 18.01 -20.59 16.04
C GLU A 270 17.53 -19.43 15.15
N ARG A 271 18.44 -18.87 14.35
CA ARG A 271 18.08 -17.98 13.23
C ARG A 271 17.54 -18.79 12.05
N PHE A 272 16.35 -19.35 12.22
CA PHE A 272 15.76 -20.37 11.35
C PHE A 272 15.63 -19.95 9.87
N MET A 273 15.57 -18.65 9.55
CA MET A 273 15.49 -18.21 8.15
C MET A 273 16.71 -18.59 7.31
N GLU A 274 17.86 -18.86 7.93
CA GLU A 274 19.04 -19.41 7.23
C GLU A 274 18.79 -20.83 6.68
N ARG A 275 17.89 -21.59 7.31
CA ARG A 275 17.44 -22.91 6.84
C ARG A 275 16.43 -22.79 5.70
N TYR A 276 15.42 -21.91 5.83
CA TYR A 276 14.33 -21.82 4.86
C TYR A 276 14.69 -21.03 3.60
N ALA A 277 15.55 -20.01 3.71
CA ALA A 277 15.97 -19.18 2.60
C ALA A 277 17.48 -18.88 2.70
N PRO A 278 18.37 -19.82 2.36
CA PRO A 278 19.81 -19.68 2.61
C PRO A 278 20.46 -18.40 2.05
N HIS A 279 19.98 -17.95 0.89
CA HIS A 279 20.46 -16.74 0.24
C HIS A 279 19.89 -15.46 0.90
N ALA A 280 18.56 -15.28 0.84
CA ALA A 280 17.90 -14.04 1.26
C ALA A 280 17.66 -13.93 2.79
N LYS A 281 17.69 -15.07 3.50
CA LYS A 281 17.43 -15.18 4.94
C LYS A 281 16.14 -14.43 5.32
N ASP A 282 16.22 -13.57 6.33
CA ASP A 282 15.11 -12.75 6.85
C ASP A 282 14.55 -11.73 5.83
N LEU A 283 15.25 -11.50 4.71
CA LEU A 283 14.83 -10.65 3.59
C LEU A 283 14.30 -11.46 2.39
N ALA A 284 13.93 -12.72 2.59
CA ALA A 284 13.12 -13.46 1.63
C ALA A 284 11.74 -12.79 1.41
N SER A 285 10.99 -13.27 0.42
CA SER A 285 9.62 -12.78 0.16
C SER A 285 8.71 -13.04 1.36
N ARG A 286 7.72 -12.17 1.56
CA ARG A 286 6.87 -12.15 2.76
C ARG A 286 6.08 -13.44 2.95
N ASP A 287 5.63 -14.04 1.87
CA ASP A 287 4.92 -15.31 1.85
C ASP A 287 5.83 -16.46 2.34
N VAL A 288 7.10 -16.50 1.91
CA VAL A 288 8.10 -17.48 2.37
C VAL A 288 8.41 -17.29 3.85
N VAL A 289 8.72 -16.07 4.28
CA VAL A 289 9.03 -15.78 5.69
C VAL A 289 7.82 -16.09 6.59
N SER A 290 6.61 -15.72 6.17
CA SER A 290 5.40 -15.99 6.94
C SER A 290 5.12 -17.49 7.08
N ARG A 291 5.28 -18.26 6.00
CA ARG A 291 5.15 -19.74 6.05
C ARG A 291 6.23 -20.37 6.93
N ALA A 292 7.47 -19.86 6.90
CA ALA A 292 8.53 -20.33 7.78
C ALA A 292 8.18 -20.11 9.26
N ILE A 293 7.72 -18.91 9.64
CA ILE A 293 7.31 -18.63 11.02
C ILE A 293 6.16 -19.55 11.45
N ALA A 294 5.12 -19.68 10.63
CA ALA A 294 3.98 -20.54 10.93
C ALA A 294 4.40 -22.02 11.06
N THR A 295 5.40 -22.45 10.28
CA THR A 295 5.94 -23.82 10.35
C THR A 295 6.74 -24.03 11.64
N GLU A 296 7.59 -23.09 12.05
CA GLU A 296 8.32 -23.16 13.32
C GLU A 296 7.36 -23.31 14.51
N VAL A 297 6.31 -22.47 14.56
CA VAL A 297 5.29 -22.55 15.62
C VAL A 297 4.53 -23.87 15.57
N ARG A 298 4.07 -24.30 14.39
CA ARG A 298 3.31 -25.56 14.23
C ARG A 298 4.12 -26.80 14.63
N GLU A 299 5.43 -26.77 14.42
CA GLU A 299 6.33 -27.88 14.77
C GLU A 299 6.88 -27.78 16.20
N GLY A 300 6.26 -26.95 17.03
CA GLY A 300 6.56 -26.87 18.47
C GLY A 300 7.85 -26.11 18.79
N ARG A 301 8.36 -25.29 17.87
CA ARG A 301 9.55 -24.44 18.05
C ARG A 301 9.21 -22.96 18.32
N GLY A 302 7.94 -22.64 18.52
CA GLY A 302 7.51 -21.29 18.89
C GLY A 302 7.94 -20.91 20.31
N CYS A 303 8.14 -19.61 20.53
CA CYS A 303 8.52 -19.00 21.79
C CYS A 303 7.30 -18.68 22.68
N GLY A 304 7.58 -18.39 23.95
CA GLY A 304 6.57 -18.04 24.95
C GLY A 304 6.04 -19.26 25.70
N PRO A 305 5.23 -19.05 26.75
CA PRO A 305 4.71 -20.14 27.57
C PRO A 305 3.85 -21.13 26.77
N ASP A 306 3.17 -20.64 25.73
CA ASP A 306 2.26 -21.42 24.88
C ASP A 306 2.86 -21.77 23.50
N GLY A 307 4.10 -21.33 23.22
CA GLY A 307 4.79 -21.62 21.96
C GLY A 307 4.13 -21.02 20.70
N GLU A 308 3.45 -19.89 20.81
CA GLU A 308 2.55 -19.36 19.74
C GLU A 308 3.20 -18.34 18.79
N TYR A 309 4.43 -17.91 19.04
CA TYR A 309 5.08 -16.85 18.25
C TYR A 309 6.57 -17.11 18.05
N VAL A 310 7.24 -16.28 17.26
CA VAL A 310 8.72 -16.23 17.20
C VAL A 310 9.20 -14.86 17.66
N LEU A 311 10.51 -14.67 17.80
CA LEU A 311 11.08 -13.41 18.27
C LEU A 311 11.81 -12.67 17.15
N LEU A 312 11.55 -11.38 17.02
CA LEU A 312 12.33 -10.44 16.22
C LEU A 312 13.42 -9.82 17.09
N LYS A 313 14.68 -10.10 16.78
CA LYS A 313 15.85 -9.62 17.54
C LYS A 313 16.44 -8.36 16.91
N LEU A 314 16.65 -7.33 17.73
CA LEU A 314 17.06 -5.99 17.30
C LEU A 314 18.16 -5.35 18.16
N ASP A 315 18.44 -5.90 19.35
CA ASP A 315 19.35 -5.31 20.35
C ASP A 315 20.78 -5.09 19.83
N HIS A 316 21.25 -5.97 18.92
CA HIS A 316 22.60 -5.90 18.33
C HIS A 316 22.80 -4.71 17.40
N LEU A 317 21.71 -4.06 16.94
CA LEU A 317 21.79 -2.84 16.14
C LEU A 317 22.22 -1.62 16.96
N GLY A 318 22.05 -1.69 18.28
CA GLY A 318 22.35 -0.59 19.19
C GLY A 318 21.25 0.48 19.22
N ARG A 319 21.12 1.12 20.39
CA ARG A 319 20.05 2.10 20.69
C ARG A 319 20.02 3.29 19.73
N GLU A 320 21.19 3.77 19.29
CA GLU A 320 21.31 4.91 18.38
C GLU A 320 20.70 4.63 17.01
N VAL A 321 21.01 3.47 16.42
CA VAL A 321 20.46 3.05 15.13
C VAL A 321 18.95 2.89 15.22
N LEU A 322 18.47 2.24 16.29
CA LEU A 322 17.05 2.04 16.52
C LEU A 322 16.29 3.37 16.64
N GLN A 323 16.80 4.33 17.40
CA GLN A 323 16.17 5.65 17.56
C GLN A 323 16.23 6.50 16.27
N LYS A 324 17.28 6.35 15.47
CA LYS A 324 17.44 7.11 14.22
C LYS A 324 16.65 6.54 13.06
N ARG A 325 16.66 5.21 12.88
CA ARG A 325 16.12 4.53 11.68
C ARG A 325 14.76 3.89 11.89
N LEU A 326 14.44 3.52 13.13
CA LEU A 326 13.26 2.74 13.54
C LEU A 326 12.50 3.36 14.75
N PRO A 327 12.35 4.69 14.88
CA PRO A 327 11.74 5.30 16.05
C PRO A 327 10.27 4.91 16.25
N GLY A 328 9.47 4.85 15.18
CA GLY A 328 8.04 4.52 15.22
C GLY A 328 7.75 3.13 15.78
N ILE A 329 8.50 2.11 15.36
CA ILE A 329 8.34 0.77 15.95
C ILE A 329 8.85 0.72 17.38
N CYS A 330 9.91 1.46 17.74
CA CYS A 330 10.39 1.53 19.12
C CYS A 330 9.33 2.09 20.05
N ASP A 331 8.65 3.17 19.64
CA ASP A 331 7.55 3.77 20.39
C ASP A 331 6.38 2.79 20.52
N THR A 332 6.04 2.08 19.44
CA THR A 332 4.98 1.07 19.42
C THR A 332 5.28 -0.06 20.42
N ILE A 333 6.50 -0.60 20.38
CA ILE A 333 6.92 -1.72 21.24
C ILE A 333 6.91 -1.29 22.72
N ARG A 334 7.47 -0.12 23.05
CA ARG A 334 7.44 0.39 24.44
C ARG A 334 6.03 0.65 24.94
N THR A 335 5.18 1.22 24.09
CA THR A 335 3.82 1.59 24.46
C THR A 335 2.94 0.37 24.67
N PHE A 336 2.98 -0.59 23.76
CA PHE A 336 2.01 -1.70 23.75
C PHE A 336 2.54 -3.00 24.35
N LEU A 337 3.85 -3.23 24.35
CA LEU A 337 4.46 -4.42 24.93
C LEU A 337 5.21 -4.15 26.23
N HIS A 338 5.49 -2.88 26.55
CA HIS A 338 6.33 -2.50 27.69
C HIS A 338 7.73 -3.13 27.63
N LEU A 339 8.24 -3.33 26.42
CA LEU A 339 9.57 -3.85 26.13
C LEU A 339 10.44 -2.74 25.52
N ASP A 340 11.75 -2.84 25.71
CA ASP A 340 12.72 -2.04 24.95
C ASP A 340 13.38 -2.93 23.87
N PRO A 341 13.17 -2.67 22.57
CA PRO A 341 13.78 -3.46 21.51
C PRO A 341 15.32 -3.34 21.46
N ALA A 342 15.89 -2.37 22.17
CA ALA A 342 17.35 -2.27 22.35
C ALA A 342 17.91 -3.27 23.38
N GLU A 343 17.05 -3.95 24.13
CA GLU A 343 17.45 -4.82 25.24
C GLU A 343 16.85 -6.23 25.12
N GLN A 344 15.65 -6.35 24.54
CA GLN A 344 14.91 -7.61 24.49
C GLN A 344 14.31 -7.87 23.09
N PRO A 345 14.32 -9.13 22.62
CA PRO A 345 13.63 -9.51 21.39
C PRO A 345 12.11 -9.32 21.48
N VAL A 346 11.46 -9.10 20.33
CA VAL A 346 10.05 -8.70 20.26
C VAL A 346 9.19 -9.85 19.74
N PRO A 347 8.08 -10.22 20.41
CA PRO A 347 7.19 -11.30 19.98
C PRO A 347 6.42 -10.93 18.71
N VAL A 348 6.57 -11.76 17.67
CA VAL A 348 5.98 -11.53 16.35
C VAL A 348 5.35 -12.79 15.75
N PHE A 349 4.30 -12.60 14.96
CA PHE A 349 3.62 -13.67 14.21
C PHE A 349 3.02 -13.13 12.90
N PRO A 350 2.92 -13.97 11.84
CA PRO A 350 2.26 -13.60 10.60
C PRO A 350 0.86 -13.03 10.82
N THR A 351 0.62 -11.84 10.29
CA THR A 351 -0.63 -11.09 10.51
C THR A 351 -1.18 -10.58 9.19
N ALA A 352 -2.50 -10.75 8.96
CA ALA A 352 -3.16 -10.27 7.74
C ALA A 352 -2.90 -8.76 7.54
N HIS A 353 -2.43 -8.38 6.35
CA HIS A 353 -1.81 -7.08 6.15
C HIS A 353 -2.28 -6.35 4.90
N TYR A 354 -2.36 -7.02 3.75
CA TYR A 354 -2.63 -6.36 2.48
C TYR A 354 -3.46 -7.25 1.57
N THR A 355 -4.40 -6.65 0.85
CA THR A 355 -5.26 -7.32 -0.13
C THR A 355 -4.59 -7.20 -1.50
N MET A 356 -4.14 -8.31 -2.12
CA MET A 356 -3.56 -8.23 -3.48
C MET A 356 -4.64 -8.17 -4.56
N GLY A 357 -5.72 -8.92 -4.35
CA GLY A 357 -6.90 -8.84 -5.18
C GLY A 357 -7.66 -7.52 -5.03
N GLY A 358 -8.62 -7.31 -5.92
CA GLY A 358 -9.43 -6.10 -5.95
C GLY A 358 -10.21 -5.93 -7.22
N ILE A 359 -10.57 -4.68 -7.52
CA ILE A 359 -11.27 -4.29 -8.74
C ILE A 359 -10.27 -4.36 -9.91
N PRO A 360 -10.49 -5.23 -10.92
CA PRO A 360 -9.58 -5.36 -12.05
C PRO A 360 -9.47 -4.05 -12.83
N THR A 361 -8.24 -3.63 -13.14
CA THR A 361 -7.97 -2.42 -13.93
C THR A 361 -6.84 -2.65 -14.90
N ASN A 362 -6.86 -1.99 -16.06
CA ASN A 362 -5.64 -1.92 -16.88
C ASN A 362 -4.57 -1.00 -16.24
N ARG A 363 -3.38 -0.91 -16.85
CA ARG A 363 -2.27 -0.06 -16.34
C ARG A 363 -2.56 1.44 -16.28
N PHE A 364 -3.65 1.92 -16.89
CA PHE A 364 -4.09 3.31 -16.82
C PHE A 364 -5.12 3.54 -15.69
N GLY A 365 -5.49 2.49 -14.96
CA GLY A 365 -6.44 2.55 -13.84
C GLY A 365 -7.90 2.50 -14.27
N GLN A 366 -8.19 2.30 -15.57
CA GLN A 366 -9.55 2.07 -16.06
C GLN A 366 -10.03 0.70 -15.58
N VAL A 367 -11.23 0.62 -15.01
CA VAL A 367 -11.81 -0.66 -14.61
C VAL A 367 -12.12 -1.49 -15.85
N VAL A 368 -11.73 -2.76 -15.84
CA VAL A 368 -11.94 -3.70 -16.94
C VAL A 368 -12.81 -4.86 -16.50
N VAL A 369 -13.56 -5.45 -17.44
CA VAL A 369 -14.39 -6.63 -17.20
C VAL A 369 -14.15 -7.69 -18.28
N PRO A 370 -14.26 -8.98 -17.94
CA PRO A 370 -14.07 -10.05 -18.90
C PRO A 370 -15.21 -10.04 -19.94
N VAL A 371 -14.83 -10.19 -21.21
CA VAL A 371 -15.74 -10.44 -22.34
C VAL A 371 -15.39 -11.77 -23.01
N ASP A 372 -16.15 -12.20 -24.02
CA ASP A 372 -15.92 -13.47 -24.72
C ASP A 372 -14.45 -13.67 -25.16
N GLN A 373 -13.78 -12.58 -25.54
CA GLN A 373 -12.35 -12.58 -25.86
C GLN A 373 -11.65 -11.35 -25.26
N GLY A 374 -10.93 -11.57 -24.17
CA GLY A 374 -10.16 -10.53 -23.50
C GLY A 374 -11.01 -9.73 -22.52
N GLU A 375 -10.73 -8.44 -22.45
CA GLU A 375 -11.31 -7.53 -21.47
C GLU A 375 -11.76 -6.24 -22.15
N GLU A 376 -12.84 -5.64 -21.64
CA GLU A 376 -13.29 -4.31 -22.06
C GLU A 376 -13.28 -3.34 -20.88
N VAL A 377 -13.04 -2.07 -21.17
CA VAL A 377 -13.08 -0.99 -20.18
C VAL A 377 -14.54 -0.62 -19.88
N ILE A 378 -14.85 -0.40 -18.61
CA ILE A 378 -16.08 0.29 -18.19
C ILE A 378 -15.85 1.81 -18.35
N PRO A 379 -16.52 2.48 -19.31
CA PRO A 379 -16.27 3.89 -19.56
C PRO A 379 -16.54 4.76 -18.32
N GLY A 380 -15.62 5.68 -18.05
CA GLY A 380 -15.73 6.61 -16.92
C GLY A 380 -15.47 6.00 -15.54
N LEU A 381 -15.21 4.70 -15.40
CA LEU A 381 -14.94 4.07 -14.11
C LEU A 381 -13.46 3.69 -13.97
N TYR A 382 -12.87 4.09 -12.85
CA TYR A 382 -11.46 3.89 -12.53
C TYR A 382 -11.29 3.31 -11.12
N ALA A 383 -10.18 2.63 -10.88
CA ALA A 383 -9.74 2.27 -9.53
C ALA A 383 -8.22 2.42 -9.38
N ALA A 384 -7.76 2.75 -8.17
CA ALA A 384 -6.33 2.89 -7.88
C ALA A 384 -6.00 2.54 -6.43
N GLY A 385 -4.78 2.03 -6.21
CA GLY A 385 -4.28 1.61 -4.91
C GLY A 385 -4.82 0.24 -4.49
N GLU A 386 -4.82 -0.05 -3.17
CA GLU A 386 -5.09 -1.40 -2.66
C GLU A 386 -6.49 -1.97 -2.97
N CYS A 387 -7.47 -1.14 -3.35
CA CYS A 387 -8.76 -1.67 -3.82
C CYS A 387 -8.74 -2.10 -5.30
N ALA A 388 -7.69 -1.79 -6.04
CA ALA A 388 -7.52 -2.13 -7.45
C ALA A 388 -6.59 -3.35 -7.60
N CYS A 389 -6.86 -4.15 -8.63
CA CYS A 389 -6.03 -5.24 -9.08
C CYS A 389 -5.58 -4.91 -10.51
N VAL A 390 -4.40 -4.29 -10.63
CA VAL A 390 -3.86 -3.86 -11.93
C VAL A 390 -3.42 -5.01 -12.86
N SER A 391 -2.78 -6.11 -12.43
CA SER A 391 -2.19 -6.49 -11.14
C SER A 391 -0.67 -6.37 -11.17
N VAL A 392 -0.09 -5.45 -10.39
CA VAL A 392 1.38 -5.36 -10.23
C VAL A 392 1.95 -6.20 -9.10
N HIS A 393 1.08 -6.88 -8.35
CA HIS A 393 1.45 -7.61 -7.13
C HIS A 393 1.23 -9.12 -7.25
N GLY A 394 0.35 -9.56 -8.16
CA GLY A 394 0.01 -10.97 -8.35
C GLY A 394 -0.25 -11.69 -7.02
N ALA A 395 0.40 -12.85 -6.83
CA ALA A 395 0.18 -13.69 -5.66
C ALA A 395 0.90 -13.21 -4.38
N ASN A 396 1.90 -12.33 -4.50
CA ASN A 396 2.64 -11.80 -3.36
C ASN A 396 3.27 -10.44 -3.66
N ARG A 397 2.86 -9.44 -2.88
CA ARG A 397 3.40 -8.08 -2.99
C ARG A 397 4.79 -7.94 -2.36
N LEU A 398 5.74 -7.30 -3.05
CA LEU A 398 6.98 -6.84 -2.43
C LEU A 398 6.76 -5.68 -1.45
N GLY A 399 7.50 -5.71 -0.35
CA GLY A 399 7.54 -4.59 0.58
C GLY A 399 8.04 -3.31 -0.10
N GLY A 400 7.38 -2.18 0.16
CA GLY A 400 7.67 -0.89 -0.49
C GLY A 400 6.98 -0.65 -1.85
N ASN A 401 6.45 -1.69 -2.52
CA ASN A 401 5.75 -1.52 -3.80
C ASN A 401 4.33 -0.95 -3.65
N SER A 402 3.65 -1.08 -2.50
CA SER A 402 2.29 -0.52 -2.35
C SER A 402 2.27 1.02 -2.34
N LEU A 403 3.24 1.66 -1.65
CA LEU A 403 3.36 3.12 -1.70
C LEU A 403 3.77 3.62 -3.09
N LEU A 404 4.48 2.79 -3.86
CA LEU A 404 4.81 3.09 -5.24
C LEU A 404 3.57 2.99 -6.14
N ASP A 405 2.84 1.89 -6.04
CA ASP A 405 1.58 1.62 -6.75
C ASP A 405 0.60 2.79 -6.60
N ILE A 406 0.28 3.21 -5.38
CA ILE A 406 -0.70 4.30 -5.17
C ILE A 406 -0.27 5.61 -5.87
N VAL A 407 1.03 5.89 -5.94
CA VAL A 407 1.53 7.11 -6.59
C VAL A 407 1.56 6.96 -8.11
N VAL A 408 1.98 5.80 -8.61
CA VAL A 408 2.02 5.50 -10.05
C VAL A 408 0.62 5.48 -10.63
N PHE A 409 -0.25 4.62 -10.10
CA PHE A 409 -1.55 4.35 -10.70
C PHE A 409 -2.60 5.41 -10.35
N GLY A 410 -2.47 6.08 -9.19
CA GLY A 410 -3.23 7.30 -8.93
C GLY A 410 -2.92 8.40 -9.94
N ARG A 411 -1.64 8.59 -10.29
CA ARG A 411 -1.23 9.54 -11.34
C ARG A 411 -1.65 9.09 -12.73
N ALA A 412 -1.49 7.80 -13.06
CA ALA A 412 -1.85 7.26 -14.36
C ALA A 412 -3.35 7.43 -14.64
N ALA A 413 -4.21 7.07 -13.68
CA ALA A 413 -5.65 7.28 -13.77
C ALA A 413 -6.00 8.77 -13.88
N GLY A 414 -5.35 9.64 -13.10
CA GLY A 414 -5.53 11.08 -13.24
C GLY A 414 -5.20 11.60 -14.65
N ASN A 415 -4.13 11.09 -15.28
CA ASN A 415 -3.77 11.48 -16.66
C ASN A 415 -4.79 10.99 -17.69
N ASP A 416 -5.23 9.73 -17.57
CA ASP A 416 -6.22 9.15 -18.50
C ASP A 416 -7.58 9.86 -18.37
N ILE A 417 -8.03 10.15 -17.14
CA ILE A 417 -9.25 10.93 -16.91
C ILE A 417 -9.16 12.33 -17.54
N ILE A 418 -8.01 13.01 -17.49
CA ILE A 418 -7.84 14.31 -18.15
C ILE A 418 -8.03 14.19 -19.67
N GLU A 419 -7.55 13.12 -20.28
CA GLU A 419 -7.76 12.86 -21.70
C GLU A 419 -9.23 12.52 -21.99
N TYR A 420 -9.86 11.71 -21.15
CA TYR A 420 -11.28 11.37 -21.23
C TYR A 420 -12.17 12.60 -21.18
N LEU A 421 -11.91 13.54 -20.27
CA LEU A 421 -12.72 14.76 -20.07
C LEU A 421 -12.62 15.78 -21.21
N ARG A 422 -11.62 15.65 -22.10
CA ARG A 422 -11.44 16.52 -23.28
C ARG A 422 -12.20 16.04 -24.51
N ASN A 423 -12.52 14.75 -24.55
CA ASN A 423 -13.30 14.11 -25.59
C ASN A 423 -14.78 14.15 -25.23
#